data_AF-A0A7J4V7A7-F1
#
_entry.id   AF-A0A7J4V7A7-F1
#
_cell.length_a   1.000
_cell.length_b   1.000
_cell.length_c   1.000
_cell.angle_alpha   90.00
_cell.angle_beta   90.00
_cell.angle_gamma   90.00
#
_symmetry.space_group_name_H-M   'P 1'
#
loop_
_entity.id
_entity.type
_entity.pdbx_description
1 polymer ?
#
loop_
_entity_poly.entity_id
_entity_poly.type
_entity_poly.pdbx_seq_one_letter_code
_entity_poly.pdbx_strand_id
1 'polypeptide(L)'
;MRKTQLGNNNAYCHDNAMNWFDWSLLHKHHDIHHFAKKLIHFTQSHHIFSWCSPWMNGGNFGESIMDLHGIEPFKPDLSDHSLSIAYTLKDFWNNSYYHFIINSYWAPLDFMLPHYANMERWEVVVDTAEESPKDFHQPGSGVYVEGVRYLARERSFVILHSAMK
;
A
#
# COMPACT_ATOMS: atom_id res chain seq x y z
N MET A 1 -7.80 -9.13 13.77
CA MET A 1 -7.34 -9.72 15.06
C MET A 1 -5.97 -9.16 15.39
N ARG A 2 -5.73 -8.70 16.62
CA ARG A 2 -4.40 -8.31 17.12
C ARG A 2 -3.93 -9.33 18.15
N LYS A 3 -3.56 -10.55 17.71
CA LYS A 3 -3.00 -11.58 18.61
C LYS A 3 -1.70 -11.06 19.20
N THR A 4 -1.48 -11.27 20.48
CA THR A 4 -0.25 -10.88 21.17
C THR A 4 0.30 -12.06 21.97
N GLN A 5 1.62 -12.17 22.01
CA GLN A 5 2.36 -13.07 22.90
C GLN A 5 3.06 -12.28 24.02
N LEU A 6 2.58 -11.05 24.30
CA LEU A 6 3.09 -10.14 25.34
C LEU A 6 4.61 -9.91 25.26
N GLY A 7 5.16 -9.85 24.05
CA GLY A 7 6.59 -9.67 23.80
C GLY A 7 7.41 -10.95 23.76
N ASN A 8 6.83 -12.12 24.04
CA ASN A 8 7.50 -13.40 23.82
C ASN A 8 7.56 -13.69 22.31
N ASN A 9 8.77 -13.71 21.73
CA ASN A 9 9.00 -14.01 20.31
C ASN A 9 9.30 -15.50 20.04
N ASN A 10 9.24 -16.37 21.05
CA ASN A 10 9.58 -17.79 20.95
C ASN A 10 8.68 -18.67 21.84
N ALA A 11 7.36 -18.56 21.68
CA ALA A 11 6.39 -19.26 22.53
C ALA A 11 6.17 -20.76 22.21
N TYR A 12 7.18 -21.46 21.68
CA TYR A 12 7.03 -22.81 21.10
C TYR A 12 6.58 -23.89 22.10
N CYS A 13 6.98 -23.79 23.37
CA CYS A 13 6.67 -24.77 24.42
C CYS A 13 5.47 -24.36 25.30
N HIS A 14 4.74 -23.30 24.92
CA HIS A 14 3.60 -22.81 25.68
C HIS A 14 2.29 -23.30 25.08
N ASP A 15 1.70 -24.31 25.73
CA ASP A 15 0.31 -24.72 25.48
C ASP A 15 -0.63 -24.05 26.49
N ASN A 16 -0.87 -22.75 26.31
CA ASN A 16 -1.75 -21.97 27.16
C ASN A 16 -2.34 -20.77 26.40
N ALA A 17 -3.16 -19.97 27.07
CA ALA A 17 -3.87 -18.82 26.51
C ALA A 17 -2.97 -17.78 25.79
N MET A 18 -1.67 -17.70 26.11
CA MET A 18 -0.73 -16.85 25.38
C MET A 18 -0.55 -17.30 23.92
N ASN A 19 -0.65 -18.60 23.66
CA ASN A 19 -0.42 -19.19 22.34
C ASN A 19 -1.72 -19.62 21.64
N TRP A 20 -2.81 -19.85 22.39
CA TRP A 20 -4.12 -20.15 21.82
C TRP A 20 -4.68 -18.97 21.00
N PHE A 21 -5.65 -19.27 20.12
CA PHE A 21 -6.40 -18.24 19.40
C PHE A 21 -7.58 -17.76 20.25
N ASP A 22 -7.54 -16.49 20.64
CA ASP A 22 -8.69 -15.81 21.26
C ASP A 22 -9.59 -15.20 20.17
N TRP A 23 -10.71 -15.87 19.90
CA TRP A 23 -11.67 -15.45 18.89
C TRP A 23 -12.44 -14.18 19.26
N SER A 24 -12.50 -13.82 20.54
CA SER A 24 -13.14 -12.56 20.97
C SER A 24 -12.45 -11.33 20.39
N LEU A 25 -11.16 -11.46 20.00
CA LEU A 25 -10.38 -10.42 19.36
C LEU A 25 -10.86 -10.05 17.95
N LEU A 26 -11.68 -10.88 17.30
CA LEU A 26 -12.34 -10.49 16.04
C LEU A 26 -13.35 -9.37 16.24
N HIS A 27 -14.10 -9.42 17.35
CA HIS A 27 -15.08 -8.39 17.69
C HIS A 27 -14.37 -7.15 18.25
N LYS A 28 -13.39 -7.36 19.15
CA LYS A 28 -12.65 -6.26 19.78
C LYS A 28 -11.78 -5.46 18.79
N HIS A 29 -11.18 -6.14 17.82
CA HIS A 29 -10.30 -5.54 16.80
C HIS A 29 -10.88 -5.77 15.41
N HIS A 30 -12.14 -5.37 15.25
CA HIS A 30 -12.86 -5.50 13.99
C HIS A 30 -12.24 -4.62 12.89
N ASP A 31 -11.69 -3.46 13.26
CA ASP A 31 -10.95 -2.53 12.40
C ASP A 31 -9.88 -3.23 11.56
N ILE A 32 -8.87 -3.84 12.20
CA ILE A 32 -7.75 -4.45 11.50
C ILE A 32 -8.18 -5.73 10.76
N HIS A 33 -9.21 -6.43 11.27
CA HIS A 33 -9.77 -7.58 10.58
C HIS A 33 -10.44 -7.17 9.27
N HIS A 34 -11.26 -6.12 9.32
CA HIS A 34 -11.93 -5.55 8.16
C HIS A 34 -10.93 -5.04 7.12
N PHE A 35 -9.92 -4.29 7.56
CA PHE A 35 -8.82 -3.83 6.70
C PHE A 35 -8.09 -4.99 6.04
N ALA A 36 -7.60 -5.96 6.82
CA ALA A 36 -6.86 -7.11 6.29
C ALA A 36 -7.71 -7.94 5.31
N LYS A 37 -8.99 -8.15 5.60
CA LYS A 37 -9.92 -8.87 4.72
C LYS A 37 -10.07 -8.15 3.37
N LYS A 38 -10.27 -6.83 3.38
CA LYS A 38 -10.35 -6.02 2.16
C LYS A 38 -9.03 -6.05 1.38
N LEU A 39 -7.89 -5.90 2.07
CA LEU A 39 -6.57 -5.91 1.44
C LEU A 39 -6.26 -7.26 0.79
N ILE A 40 -6.55 -8.38 1.45
CA ILE A 40 -6.39 -9.72 0.88
C ILE A 40 -7.26 -9.89 -0.37
N HIS A 41 -8.53 -9.48 -0.30
CA HIS A 41 -9.40 -9.56 -1.47
C HIS A 41 -8.88 -8.70 -2.62
N PHE A 42 -8.42 -7.48 -2.33
CA PHE A 42 -7.83 -6.57 -3.32
C PHE A 42 -6.58 -7.18 -3.97
N THR A 43 -5.63 -7.71 -3.21
CA THR A 43 -4.42 -8.31 -3.76
C THR A 43 -4.72 -9.54 -4.61
N GLN A 44 -5.66 -10.39 -4.18
CA GLN A 44 -6.07 -11.58 -4.92
C GLN A 44 -6.88 -11.27 -6.20
N SER A 45 -7.54 -10.12 -6.26
CA SER A 45 -8.38 -9.73 -7.39
C SER A 45 -7.62 -9.01 -8.51
N HIS A 46 -6.38 -8.58 -8.25
CA HIS A 46 -5.59 -7.83 -9.24
C HIS A 46 -4.35 -8.63 -9.66
N HIS A 47 -4.29 -8.94 -10.96
CA HIS A 47 -3.24 -9.78 -11.53
C HIS A 47 -1.83 -9.23 -11.23
N ILE A 48 -1.67 -7.90 -11.26
CA ILE A 48 -0.39 -7.22 -11.04
C ILE A 48 0.26 -7.55 -9.68
N PHE A 49 -0.52 -7.86 -8.64
CA PHE A 49 0.02 -8.20 -7.31
C PHE A 49 0.30 -9.71 -7.15
N SER A 50 -0.20 -10.53 -8.07
CA SER A 50 0.09 -11.97 -8.13
C SER A 50 1.19 -12.30 -9.15
N TRP A 51 1.57 -11.33 -9.97
CA TRP A 51 2.51 -11.52 -11.06
C TRP A 51 3.95 -11.55 -10.56
N CYS A 52 4.50 -12.76 -10.44
CA CYS A 52 5.87 -13.01 -10.02
C CYS A 52 6.68 -13.51 -11.23
N SER A 53 7.10 -12.58 -12.11
CA SER A 53 8.11 -12.90 -13.12
C SER A 53 9.51 -12.58 -12.57
N PRO A 54 10.49 -13.49 -12.65
CA PRO A 54 11.86 -13.27 -12.13
C PRO A 54 12.63 -12.14 -12.83
N TRP A 55 12.07 -11.56 -13.88
CA TRP A 55 12.70 -10.53 -14.68
C TRP A 55 11.86 -9.25 -14.58
N MET A 56 12.13 -8.44 -13.56
CA MET A 56 11.72 -7.03 -13.46
C MET A 56 12.42 -6.15 -14.52
N ASN A 57 12.67 -6.70 -15.71
CA ASN A 57 13.05 -6.03 -16.94
C ASN A 57 11.95 -6.34 -17.97
N GLY A 58 10.76 -5.76 -17.77
CA GLY A 58 9.71 -5.59 -18.78
C GLY A 58 9.14 -6.80 -19.52
N GLY A 59 9.60 -8.03 -19.29
CA GLY A 59 9.14 -9.22 -20.02
C GLY A 59 8.96 -8.99 -21.54
N ASN A 60 7.88 -9.53 -22.09
CA ASN A 60 7.46 -9.33 -23.49
C ASN A 60 6.92 -7.91 -23.80
N PHE A 61 6.80 -7.03 -22.80
CA PHE A 61 6.21 -5.69 -22.96
C PHE A 61 7.24 -4.60 -23.27
N GLY A 62 8.55 -4.90 -23.16
CA GLY A 62 9.63 -3.98 -23.53
C GLY A 62 9.78 -2.74 -22.64
N GLU A 63 8.90 -2.54 -21.65
CA GLU A 63 8.88 -1.40 -20.73
C GLU A 63 9.03 -1.84 -19.27
N SER A 64 9.66 -1.01 -18.44
CA SER A 64 9.73 -1.28 -17.00
C SER A 64 8.32 -1.31 -16.39
N ILE A 65 8.02 -2.40 -15.68
CA ILE A 65 6.76 -2.59 -14.93
C ILE A 65 6.66 -1.69 -13.69
N MET A 66 7.79 -1.14 -13.25
CA MET A 66 7.92 -0.37 -12.03
C MET A 66 8.76 0.89 -12.27
N ASP A 67 8.26 2.03 -11.82
CA ASP A 67 9.02 3.26 -11.70
C ASP A 67 9.31 3.53 -10.22
N LEU A 68 10.56 3.89 -9.88
CA LEU A 68 10.97 4.19 -8.50
C LEU A 68 11.03 5.71 -8.28
N HIS A 69 10.57 6.18 -7.13
CA HIS A 69 10.45 7.60 -6.80
C HIS A 69 10.89 7.87 -5.34
N GLY A 70 11.17 9.14 -5.04
CA GLY A 70 11.28 9.65 -3.68
C GLY A 70 10.10 10.57 -3.38
N ILE A 71 10.33 11.62 -2.58
CA ILE A 71 9.38 12.73 -2.42
C ILE A 71 9.05 13.38 -3.77
N GLU A 72 10.00 13.37 -4.70
CA GLU A 72 9.84 13.83 -6.07
C GLU A 72 9.88 12.62 -7.05
N PRO A 73 9.05 12.62 -8.11
CA PRO A 73 9.01 11.56 -9.11
C PRO A 73 10.38 11.31 -9.73
N PHE A 74 10.74 10.02 -9.83
CA PHE A 74 11.96 9.54 -10.50
C PHE A 74 13.25 9.99 -9.83
N LYS A 75 13.16 10.47 -8.58
CA LYS A 75 14.29 10.87 -7.74
C LYS A 75 14.28 10.10 -6.42
N PRO A 76 14.46 8.77 -6.44
CA PRO A 76 14.51 7.99 -5.21
C PRO A 76 15.72 8.38 -4.36
N ASP A 77 15.53 8.42 -3.04
CA ASP A 77 16.64 8.44 -2.09
C ASP A 77 17.07 7.00 -1.82
N LEU A 78 18.24 6.64 -2.37
CA LEU A 78 18.86 5.32 -2.24
C LEU A 78 19.97 5.29 -1.19
N SER A 79 20.08 6.32 -0.35
CA SER A 79 21.05 6.34 0.75
C SER A 79 20.65 5.35 1.85
N ASP A 80 21.64 4.92 2.65
CA ASP A 80 21.44 3.98 3.77
C ASP A 80 20.51 4.52 4.87
N HIS A 81 20.22 5.82 4.85
CA HIS A 81 19.39 6.51 5.85
C HIS A 81 18.03 6.94 5.31
N SER A 82 17.66 6.50 4.10
CA SER A 82 16.36 6.79 3.52
C SER A 82 15.23 6.26 4.40
N LEU A 83 14.29 7.15 4.75
CA LEU A 83 13.11 6.84 5.55
C LEU A 83 11.81 6.98 4.75
N SER A 84 11.91 7.11 3.43
CA SER A 84 10.77 7.27 2.55
C SER A 84 11.06 6.71 1.17
N ILE A 85 10.08 6.01 0.60
CA ILE A 85 10.16 5.52 -0.77
C ILE A 85 8.78 5.57 -1.41
N ALA A 86 8.73 5.81 -2.71
CA ALA A 86 7.53 5.67 -3.49
C ALA A 86 7.82 4.90 -4.78
N TYR A 87 6.85 4.17 -5.30
CA TYR A 87 6.99 3.47 -6.57
C TYR A 87 5.65 3.34 -7.27
N THR A 88 5.66 3.33 -8.60
CA THR A 88 4.46 3.10 -9.41
C THR A 88 4.58 1.77 -10.12
N LEU A 89 3.56 0.92 -9.98
CA LEU A 89 3.38 -0.29 -10.78
C LEU A 89 2.45 -0.02 -11.95
N LYS A 90 2.83 -0.48 -13.14
CA LYS A 90 2.05 -0.35 -14.38
C LYS A 90 1.24 -1.62 -14.61
N ASP A 91 -0.08 -1.52 -14.51
CA ASP A 91 -1.02 -2.60 -14.80
C ASP A 91 -1.34 -2.62 -16.29
N PHE A 92 -0.55 -3.38 -17.05
CA PHE A 92 -0.75 -3.52 -18.50
C PHE A 92 -2.04 -4.27 -18.87
N TRP A 93 -2.63 -5.06 -17.97
CA TRP A 93 -3.86 -5.79 -18.25
C TRP A 93 -5.08 -4.87 -18.21
N ASN A 94 -5.10 -3.93 -17.27
CA ASN A 94 -6.21 -2.99 -17.10
C ASN A 94 -5.89 -1.58 -17.62
N ASN A 95 -4.71 -1.38 -18.20
CA ASN A 95 -4.20 -0.07 -18.63
C ASN A 95 -4.33 0.98 -17.53
N SER A 96 -3.86 0.65 -16.33
CA SER A 96 -3.92 1.52 -15.16
C SER A 96 -2.63 1.48 -14.36
N TYR A 97 -2.52 2.33 -13.34
CA TYR A 97 -1.34 2.47 -12.50
C TYR A 97 -1.72 2.36 -11.04
N TYR A 98 -0.84 1.72 -10.26
CA TYR A 98 -0.91 1.72 -8.81
C TYR A 98 0.33 2.42 -8.25
N HIS A 99 0.13 3.49 -7.50
CA HIS A 99 1.21 4.24 -6.88
C HIS A 99 1.26 3.95 -5.38
N PHE A 100 2.45 3.62 -4.90
CA PHE A 100 2.71 3.25 -3.51
C PHE A 100 3.58 4.32 -2.88
N ILE A 101 3.19 4.78 -1.69
CA ILE A 101 3.98 5.69 -0.87
C ILE A 101 4.20 5.03 0.48
N ILE A 102 5.46 4.95 0.90
CA ILE A 102 5.85 4.41 2.19
C ILE A 102 6.61 5.50 2.93
N ASN A 103 5.96 6.11 3.92
CA ASN A 103 6.59 7.09 4.79
C ASN A 103 6.99 6.42 6.11
N SER A 104 8.25 6.00 6.23
CA SER A 104 8.83 5.54 7.49
C SER A 104 9.50 6.68 8.28
N TYR A 105 9.32 7.94 7.89
CA TYR A 105 9.77 9.09 8.66
C TYR A 105 8.85 9.37 9.84
N TRP A 106 9.32 10.15 10.80
CA TRP A 106 8.58 10.53 12.01
C TRP A 106 7.71 11.78 11.86
N ALA A 107 7.73 12.42 10.70
CA ALA A 107 6.90 13.57 10.36
C ALA A 107 6.19 13.33 9.02
N PRO A 108 5.10 14.06 8.73
CA PRO A 108 4.46 13.98 7.43
C PRO A 108 5.41 14.45 6.32
N LEU A 109 5.33 13.78 5.17
CA LEU A 109 6.08 14.11 3.96
C LEU A 109 5.10 14.35 2.82
N ASP A 110 5.34 15.42 2.07
CA ASP A 110 4.47 15.83 0.97
C ASP A 110 5.03 15.32 -0.36
N PHE A 111 4.49 14.23 -0.90
CA PHE A 111 4.99 13.58 -2.11
C PHE A 111 4.38 14.20 -3.36
N MET A 112 5.21 14.58 -4.33
CA MET A 112 4.72 14.91 -5.67
C MET A 112 4.40 13.64 -6.44
N LEU A 113 3.18 13.56 -6.97
CA LEU A 113 2.69 12.40 -7.67
C LEU A 113 3.13 12.42 -9.14
N PRO A 114 3.57 11.28 -9.71
CA PRO A 114 3.84 11.20 -11.13
C PRO A 114 2.55 11.38 -11.94
N HIS A 115 2.68 11.93 -13.14
CA HIS A 115 1.59 12.04 -14.11
C HIS A 115 1.90 11.19 -15.33
N TYR A 116 0.94 10.37 -15.75
CA TYR A 116 1.05 9.48 -16.90
C TYR A 116 0.04 9.88 -17.99
N ALA A 117 0.36 9.55 -19.25
CA ALA A 117 -0.53 9.85 -20.37
C ALA A 117 -1.91 9.21 -20.18
N ASN A 118 -2.96 9.95 -20.56
CA ASN A 118 -4.38 9.55 -20.42
C ASN A 118 -4.89 9.37 -18.99
N MET A 119 -4.06 9.65 -17.97
CA MET A 119 -4.52 9.72 -16.59
C MET A 119 -5.26 11.04 -16.36
N GLU A 120 -6.42 10.97 -15.69
CA GLU A 120 -7.11 12.16 -15.21
C GLU A 120 -6.55 12.61 -13.86
N ARG A 121 -6.52 11.70 -12.88
CA ARG A 121 -6.15 11.97 -11.49
C ARG A 121 -5.89 10.67 -10.72
N TRP A 122 -5.37 10.81 -9.50
CA TRP A 122 -5.20 9.70 -8.57
C TRP A 122 -6.42 9.54 -7.66
N GLU A 123 -6.80 8.30 -7.41
CA GLU A 123 -7.77 7.87 -6.40
C GLU A 123 -7.05 7.23 -5.22
N VAL A 124 -7.48 7.52 -4.00
CA VAL A 124 -6.96 6.90 -2.78
C VAL A 124 -7.62 5.53 -2.61
N VAL A 125 -6.80 4.47 -2.52
CA VAL A 125 -7.26 3.10 -2.26
C VAL A 125 -6.97 2.72 -0.81
N VAL A 126 -5.76 3.00 -0.34
CA VAL A 126 -5.34 2.71 1.04
C VAL A 126 -4.64 3.94 1.59
N ASP A 127 -4.96 4.32 2.82
CA ASP A 127 -4.13 5.20 3.64
C ASP A 127 -4.18 4.70 5.09
N THR A 128 -3.06 4.16 5.59
CA THR A 128 -3.01 3.61 6.95
C THR A 128 -3.04 4.65 8.05
N ALA A 129 -2.97 5.94 7.72
CA ALA A 129 -3.10 7.02 8.69
C ALA A 129 -4.56 7.40 8.99
N GLU A 130 -5.49 6.95 8.14
CA GLU A 130 -6.92 7.16 8.33
C GLU A 130 -7.54 6.10 9.26
N GLU A 131 -8.65 6.45 9.91
CA GLU A 131 -9.38 5.51 10.75
C GLU A 131 -10.30 4.61 9.91
N SER A 132 -10.44 3.35 10.31
CA SER A 132 -11.39 2.43 9.66
C SER A 132 -12.83 2.96 9.77
N PRO A 133 -13.62 2.97 8.68
CA PRO A 133 -13.41 2.28 7.40
C PRO A 133 -12.79 3.12 6.27
N LYS A 134 -12.28 4.33 6.57
CA LYS A 134 -11.66 5.24 5.58
C LYS A 134 -10.22 4.85 5.22
N ASP A 135 -9.62 3.99 6.02
CA ASP A 135 -8.33 3.36 5.76
C ASP A 135 -8.28 2.54 4.45
N PHE A 136 -9.44 2.11 3.93
CA PHE A 136 -9.55 1.34 2.69
C PHE A 136 -10.78 1.70 1.85
N HIS A 137 -10.52 2.19 0.65
CA HIS A 137 -11.49 2.48 -0.40
C HIS A 137 -11.36 1.48 -1.56
N GLN A 138 -12.47 1.07 -2.17
CA GLN A 138 -12.39 0.31 -3.41
C GLN A 138 -11.99 1.23 -4.58
N PRO A 139 -11.16 0.77 -5.52
CA PRO A 139 -10.93 1.49 -6.77
C PRO A 139 -12.25 1.86 -7.44
N GLY A 140 -12.39 3.09 -7.94
CA GLY A 140 -13.64 3.62 -8.50
C GLY A 140 -14.65 4.14 -7.48
N SER A 141 -14.29 4.22 -6.19
CA SER A 141 -15.17 4.80 -5.16
C SER A 141 -15.26 6.32 -5.17
N GLY A 142 -14.45 7.00 -5.99
CA GLY A 142 -14.50 8.45 -6.18
C GLY A 142 -13.80 9.28 -5.09
N VAL A 143 -12.94 8.67 -4.29
CA VAL A 143 -12.09 9.37 -3.32
C VAL A 143 -10.82 9.81 -4.02
N TYR A 144 -10.81 11.04 -4.54
CA TYR A 144 -9.73 11.58 -5.35
C TYR A 144 -8.69 12.33 -4.52
N VAL A 145 -7.44 12.29 -4.97
CA VAL A 145 -6.40 13.20 -4.50
C VAL A 145 -6.64 14.59 -5.09
N GLU A 146 -6.58 15.62 -4.25
CA GLU A 146 -6.65 17.01 -4.70
C GLU A 146 -5.26 17.52 -5.12
N GLY A 147 -5.14 17.95 -6.37
CA GLY A 147 -3.89 18.53 -6.90
C GLY A 147 -2.88 17.47 -7.35
N VAL A 148 -1.60 17.81 -7.25
CA VAL A 148 -0.47 17.01 -7.78
C VAL A 148 0.45 16.46 -6.68
N ARG A 149 0.10 16.70 -5.40
CA ARG A 149 0.88 16.23 -4.26
C ARG A 149 -0.02 15.51 -3.26
N TYR A 150 0.55 14.59 -2.50
CA TYR A 150 -0.12 13.85 -1.44
C TYR A 150 0.68 13.93 -0.14
N LEU A 151 0.03 14.43 0.92
CA LEU A 151 0.63 14.53 2.23
C LEU A 151 0.53 13.19 2.98
N ALA A 152 1.52 12.34 2.83
CA ALA A 152 1.61 11.09 3.58
C ALA A 152 2.00 11.38 5.03
N ARG A 153 1.14 11.02 5.98
CA ARG A 153 1.42 11.14 7.41
C ARG A 153 2.65 10.34 7.83
N GLU A 154 3.19 10.65 8.99
CA GLU A 154 4.28 9.90 9.60
C GLU A 154 3.94 8.41 9.75
N ARG A 155 4.93 7.54 9.55
CA ARG A 155 4.78 6.08 9.71
C ARG A 155 3.58 5.47 8.95
N SER A 156 3.25 6.01 7.78
CA SER A 156 2.10 5.59 6.99
C SER A 156 2.49 4.88 5.69
N PHE A 157 1.51 4.16 5.16
CA PHE A 157 1.55 3.48 3.89
C PHE A 157 0.31 3.85 3.09
N VAL A 158 0.50 4.28 1.84
CA VAL A 158 -0.57 4.75 0.96
C VAL A 158 -0.52 3.98 -0.36
N ILE A 159 -1.68 3.57 -0.86
CA ILE A 159 -1.88 3.06 -2.21
C ILE A 159 -2.84 3.99 -2.92
N LEU A 160 -2.44 4.46 -4.10
CA LEU A 160 -3.28 5.20 -5.03
C LEU A 160 -3.50 4.37 -6.30
N HIS A 161 -4.64 4.58 -6.95
CA HIS A 161 -4.98 4.01 -8.26
C HIS A 161 -5.25 5.12 -9.26
N SER A 162 -4.81 4.96 -10.51
CA SER A 162 -5.04 5.96 -11.54
C SER A 162 -6.48 5.89 -12.06
N ALA A 163 -7.22 7.00 -11.97
CA ALA A 163 -8.43 7.20 -12.75
C ALA A 163 -8.03 7.63 -14.18
N MET A 164 -8.39 6.80 -15.16
CA MET A 164 -8.11 7.05 -16.58
C MET A 164 -9.24 7.87 -17.23
N LYS A 165 -8.90 8.69 -18.23
CA LYS A 165 -9.88 9.47 -19.02
C LYS A 165 -10.70 8.60 -19.96
#